data_AF-A0A947BDD6-F1
#
_entry.id   AF-A0A947BDD6-F1
#
_cell.length_a   1.000
_cell.length_b   1.000
_cell.length_c   1.000
_cell.angle_alpha   90.00
_cell.angle_beta   90.00
_cell.angle_gamma   90.00
#
_symmetry.space_group_name_H-M   'P 1'
#
loop_
_entity.id
_entity.type
_entity.pdbx_description
1 polymer ?
#
loop_
_entity_poly.entity_id
_entity_poly.type
_entity_poly.pdbx_seq_one_letter_code
_entity_poly.pdbx_strand_id
1 'polypeptide(L)'
;LVNTHIPQSSGFQSSRAATPESKAVVQHSARKSAPSKRARAEAQPSLFDSAGNFEIPALSLLADPASVERHHLSDEALEENARMLESVLDDYGVKGEIVSVRPGPVVTMYELEPAPGLKASRVIGLADDIARSMSALSTRVSTVPGRSVIGIELPNENREKVVLREILSGRDYGDGNQRLPLALGKNIGGDPVVANLAKMPHLLIAGTTGSGKSVAINTMILSLLYKLTPEECRLIMIDPKMLELSVYDGIPHLLSPVVTDPKKAVVALKWTVGEMEERYRKMSKMGVRNIEGYNARVREALKKGEMFSRTVQTGFDDETGEPVFETETFEPEVLPFIVVIVDEMADLMMVAGKEIEACIQRLAQMARASGIHLIMATQRPSVDVITGTIKANFPTRISFQVTSKIDSRTILGEMGAEQLLGQGDMLYMAGGAKITRVHGPFVSDEEVEEVVNHLKSFGTPEYVSSVLDGPDDDASSDIDAVLGLGGNTDGEDALYDQAVAIVIKDRKCSTSYIQRKLAIGYNKAARLVEQMEDSGLVSAANHVGKREILVPEQA
;
A
#
# COMPACT_ATOMS: atom_id res chain seq x y z
N LEU A 1 -78.30 43.15 -23.12
CA LEU A 1 -77.63 42.13 -23.95
C LEU A 1 -76.19 41.97 -23.48
N VAL A 2 -75.95 41.13 -22.48
CA VAL A 2 -74.60 40.63 -22.17
C VAL A 2 -74.74 39.19 -21.70
N ASN A 3 -74.11 38.30 -22.45
CA ASN A 3 -74.06 36.85 -22.28
C ASN A 3 -73.48 36.44 -20.93
N THR A 4 -74.18 35.57 -20.20
CA THR A 4 -73.60 34.74 -19.14
C THR A 4 -73.36 33.34 -19.69
N HIS A 5 -72.11 33.06 -20.07
CA HIS A 5 -71.65 31.71 -20.41
C HIS A 5 -71.46 30.89 -19.13
N ILE A 6 -72.19 29.78 -19.04
CA ILE A 6 -71.97 28.70 -18.07
C ILE A 6 -70.86 27.79 -18.64
N PRO A 7 -69.76 27.51 -17.92
CA PRO A 7 -68.78 26.52 -18.35
C PRO A 7 -69.29 25.10 -18.09
N GLN A 8 -69.04 24.23 -19.07
CA GLN A 8 -69.36 22.80 -19.07
C GLN A 8 -68.58 22.05 -17.98
N SER A 9 -69.24 21.09 -17.33
CA SER A 9 -68.63 20.11 -16.43
C SER A 9 -67.79 19.11 -17.21
N SER A 10 -66.46 19.22 -17.13
CA SER A 10 -65.52 18.20 -17.58
C SER A 10 -65.51 17.03 -16.59
N GLY A 11 -65.79 15.82 -17.09
CA GLY A 11 -65.81 14.60 -16.30
C GLY A 11 -64.47 14.30 -15.62
N PHE A 12 -64.54 13.88 -14.36
CA PHE A 12 -63.43 13.27 -13.65
C PHE A 12 -63.09 11.93 -14.30
N GLN A 13 -62.04 11.89 -15.12
CA GLN A 13 -61.35 10.64 -15.41
C GLN A 13 -60.50 10.27 -14.20
N SER A 14 -60.89 9.18 -13.55
CA SER A 14 -60.09 8.46 -12.56
C SER A 14 -58.73 8.13 -13.18
N SER A 15 -57.69 8.81 -12.72
CA SER A 15 -56.30 8.40 -12.94
C SER A 15 -56.09 7.08 -12.20
N ARG A 16 -56.07 5.97 -12.92
CA ARG A 16 -55.54 4.70 -12.41
C ARG A 16 -54.12 4.99 -11.92
N ALA A 17 -53.95 4.98 -10.59
CA ALA A 17 -52.64 4.96 -9.99
C ALA A 17 -51.90 3.74 -10.55
N ALA A 18 -50.81 3.98 -11.26
CA ALA A 18 -49.89 2.93 -11.64
C ALA A 18 -49.41 2.26 -10.34
N THR A 19 -49.76 0.99 -10.17
CA THR A 19 -49.12 0.11 -9.19
C THR A 19 -47.60 0.25 -9.37
N PRO A 20 -46.83 0.57 -8.32
CA PRO A 20 -45.38 0.59 -8.44
C PRO A 20 -44.94 -0.82 -8.83
N GLU A 21 -44.29 -0.96 -9.99
CA GLU A 21 -43.64 -2.22 -10.37
C GLU A 21 -42.74 -2.65 -9.21
N SER A 22 -42.95 -3.88 -8.72
CA SER A 22 -42.07 -4.51 -7.75
C SER A 22 -40.67 -4.50 -8.34
N LYS A 23 -39.75 -3.73 -7.72
CA LYS A 23 -38.35 -3.72 -8.14
C LYS A 23 -37.83 -5.16 -8.14
N ALA A 24 -37.21 -5.59 -9.24
CA ALA A 24 -36.58 -6.90 -9.31
C ALA A 24 -35.57 -7.05 -8.15
N VAL A 25 -35.66 -8.18 -7.46
CA VAL A 25 -34.79 -8.49 -6.31
C VAL A 25 -33.34 -8.66 -6.80
N VAL A 26 -33.14 -9.27 -7.96
CA VAL A 26 -31.83 -9.44 -8.59
C VAL A 26 -31.43 -8.19 -9.38
N GLN A 27 -30.23 -7.67 -9.10
CA GLN A 27 -29.64 -6.51 -9.78
C GLN A 27 -28.27 -6.86 -10.35
N HIS A 28 -28.21 -7.05 -11.68
CA HIS A 28 -26.96 -7.25 -12.41
C HIS A 28 -26.17 -5.95 -12.58
N SER A 29 -24.84 -6.03 -12.61
CA SER A 29 -24.00 -4.86 -12.91
C SER A 29 -24.24 -4.36 -14.34
N ALA A 30 -24.50 -3.07 -14.49
CA ALA A 30 -24.95 -2.46 -15.75
C ALA A 30 -23.82 -2.04 -16.70
N ARG A 31 -22.52 -2.17 -16.33
CA ARG A 31 -21.43 -1.57 -17.12
C ARG A 31 -20.21 -2.47 -17.30
N LYS A 32 -20.05 -3.02 -18.51
CA LYS A 32 -18.74 -3.46 -18.99
C LYS A 32 -17.88 -2.22 -19.28
N SER A 33 -16.67 -2.14 -18.73
CA SER A 33 -15.74 -1.04 -19.02
C SER A 33 -15.44 -1.02 -20.52
N ALA A 34 -15.58 0.15 -21.15
CA ALA A 34 -15.28 0.28 -22.57
C ALA A 34 -13.77 0.14 -22.80
N PRO A 35 -13.32 -0.38 -23.96
CA PRO A 35 -11.91 -0.50 -24.26
C PRO A 35 -11.27 0.89 -24.44
N SER A 36 -10.05 1.04 -23.93
CA SER A 36 -9.20 2.24 -24.04
C SER A 36 -8.77 2.53 -25.47
N LYS A 37 -8.24 3.74 -25.73
CA LYS A 37 -7.69 4.08 -27.06
C LYS A 37 -6.55 3.16 -27.45
N ARG A 38 -5.67 2.84 -26.49
CA ARG A 38 -4.54 1.93 -26.67
C ARG A 38 -4.99 0.52 -27.03
N ALA A 39 -5.92 -0.04 -26.25
CA ALA A 39 -6.43 -1.39 -26.52
C ALA A 39 -7.10 -1.50 -27.91
N ARG A 40 -7.75 -0.45 -28.40
CA ARG A 40 -8.31 -0.40 -29.75
C ARG A 40 -7.24 -0.31 -30.84
N ALA A 41 -6.14 0.41 -30.58
CA ALA A 41 -5.03 0.53 -31.50
C ALA A 41 -4.25 -0.78 -31.63
N GLU A 42 -3.93 -1.44 -30.51
CA GLU A 42 -3.21 -2.72 -30.49
C GLU A 42 -4.03 -3.89 -31.04
N ALA A 43 -5.37 -3.78 -31.05
CA ALA A 43 -6.23 -4.77 -31.71
C ALA A 43 -6.16 -4.71 -33.25
N GLN A 44 -5.58 -3.65 -33.82
CA GLN A 44 -5.34 -3.53 -35.25
C GLN A 44 -3.87 -3.91 -35.55
N PRO A 45 -3.60 -4.72 -36.57
CA PRO A 45 -2.23 -5.07 -36.92
C PRO A 45 -1.46 -3.82 -37.36
N SER A 46 -0.37 -3.48 -36.67
CA SER A 46 0.58 -2.45 -37.13
C SER A 46 1.56 -3.07 -38.13
N LEU A 47 1.96 -2.29 -39.13
CA LEU A 47 2.87 -2.70 -40.22
C LEU A 47 4.30 -2.17 -40.05
N PHE A 48 4.61 -1.52 -38.93
CA PHE A 48 5.90 -0.85 -38.71
C PHE A 48 6.41 -1.08 -37.29
N ASP A 49 7.61 -1.64 -37.17
CA ASP A 49 8.41 -1.64 -35.94
C ASP A 49 9.18 -0.32 -35.85
N SER A 50 8.95 0.46 -34.79
CA SER A 50 9.70 1.68 -34.52
C SER A 50 11.02 1.33 -33.85
N ALA A 51 12.08 1.11 -34.64
CA ALA A 51 13.39 0.84 -34.07
C ALA A 51 14.00 2.13 -33.46
N GLY A 52 14.24 2.14 -32.15
CA GLY A 52 15.24 3.04 -31.54
C GLY A 52 14.95 3.59 -30.14
N ASN A 53 13.69 3.65 -29.69
CA ASN A 53 13.32 4.23 -28.39
C ASN A 53 12.64 3.19 -27.48
N PHE A 54 12.68 3.42 -26.16
CA PHE A 54 11.94 2.61 -25.19
C PHE A 54 10.45 2.59 -25.55
N GLU A 55 9.88 1.39 -25.69
CA GLU A 55 8.44 1.20 -25.91
C GLU A 55 7.80 0.48 -24.72
N ILE A 56 6.53 0.81 -24.46
CA ILE A 56 5.77 0.20 -23.38
C ILE A 56 5.33 -1.21 -23.83
N PRO A 57 5.39 -2.24 -22.96
CA PRO A 57 5.04 -3.61 -23.33
C PRO A 57 3.62 -3.74 -23.90
N ALA A 58 3.45 -4.51 -24.98
CA ALA A 58 2.15 -4.73 -25.62
C ALA A 58 1.19 -5.53 -24.72
N LEU A 59 -0.11 -5.21 -24.75
CA LEU A 59 -1.11 -5.93 -23.94
C LEU A 59 -1.26 -7.40 -24.34
N SER A 60 -0.81 -7.79 -25.53
CA SER A 60 -0.84 -9.17 -26.02
C SER A 60 0.10 -10.12 -25.27
N LEU A 61 1.08 -9.59 -24.53
CA LEU A 61 1.95 -10.39 -23.64
C LEU A 61 1.19 -10.90 -22.40
N LEU A 62 -0.03 -10.42 -22.16
CA LEU A 62 -0.87 -10.86 -21.06
C LEU A 62 -2.04 -11.72 -21.56
N ALA A 63 -2.49 -12.62 -20.68
CA ALA A 63 -3.59 -13.52 -20.90
C ALA A 63 -4.85 -12.79 -21.39
N ASP A 64 -5.46 -13.32 -22.45
CA ASP A 64 -6.65 -12.73 -23.05
C ASP A 64 -7.87 -12.91 -22.12
N PRO A 65 -8.62 -11.83 -21.79
CA PRO A 65 -9.86 -11.92 -21.03
C PRO A 65 -10.94 -12.83 -21.65
N ALA A 66 -10.86 -13.10 -22.95
CA ALA A 66 -11.76 -14.04 -23.63
C ALA A 66 -11.52 -15.50 -23.24
N SER A 67 -10.36 -15.84 -22.67
CA SER A 67 -10.05 -17.18 -22.18
C SER A 67 -10.73 -17.53 -20.84
N VAL A 68 -11.31 -16.53 -20.15
CA VAL A 68 -11.93 -16.71 -18.83
C VAL A 68 -13.33 -17.28 -18.98
N GLU A 69 -13.56 -18.47 -18.43
CA GLU A 69 -14.91 -19.07 -18.32
C GLU A 69 -15.74 -18.30 -17.28
N ARG A 70 -16.97 -17.91 -17.68
CA ARG A 70 -17.86 -17.08 -16.87
C ARG A 70 -19.19 -17.79 -16.63
N HIS A 71 -19.43 -18.19 -15.39
CA HIS A 71 -20.65 -18.90 -14.98
C HIS A 71 -21.64 -17.92 -14.33
N HIS A 72 -22.78 -17.72 -15.00
CA HIS A 72 -23.85 -16.87 -14.48
C HIS A 72 -25.00 -17.76 -14.01
N LEU A 73 -25.41 -17.60 -12.74
CA LEU A 73 -26.62 -18.23 -12.21
C LEU A 73 -27.87 -17.55 -12.80
N SER A 74 -28.96 -18.31 -12.92
CA SER A 74 -30.26 -17.75 -13.28
C SER A 74 -30.82 -16.92 -12.13
N ASP A 75 -31.66 -15.94 -12.47
CA ASP A 75 -32.33 -15.10 -11.47
C ASP A 75 -33.17 -15.94 -10.49
N GLU A 76 -33.80 -17.02 -10.99
CA GLU A 76 -34.55 -17.99 -10.17
C GLU A 76 -33.67 -18.67 -9.11
N ALA A 77 -32.47 -19.14 -9.49
CA ALA A 77 -31.53 -19.76 -8.56
C ALA A 77 -31.00 -18.77 -7.51
N LEU A 78 -30.79 -17.51 -7.90
CA LEU A 78 -30.39 -16.45 -6.98
C LEU A 78 -31.49 -16.11 -5.97
N GLU A 79 -32.75 -16.12 -6.39
CA GLU A 79 -33.90 -15.93 -5.50
C GLU A 79 -34.11 -17.11 -4.55
N GLU A 80 -33.91 -18.35 -5.01
CA GLU A 80 -33.93 -19.53 -4.14
C GLU A 80 -32.85 -19.46 -3.05
N ASN A 81 -31.63 -19.09 -3.42
CA ASN A 81 -30.53 -18.87 -2.48
C ASN A 81 -30.85 -17.76 -1.46
N ALA A 82 -31.51 -16.68 -1.90
CA ALA A 82 -31.94 -15.61 -1.00
C ALA A 82 -32.97 -16.11 0.03
N ARG A 83 -33.97 -16.90 -0.39
CA ARG A 83 -34.97 -17.49 0.52
C ARG A 83 -34.33 -18.48 1.50
N MET A 84 -33.35 -19.26 1.05
CA MET A 84 -32.58 -20.14 1.93
C MET A 84 -31.83 -19.32 2.99
N LEU A 85 -31.18 -18.22 2.59
CA LEU A 85 -30.49 -17.32 3.51
C LEU A 85 -31.45 -16.70 4.53
N GLU A 86 -32.64 -16.28 4.12
CA GLU A 86 -33.68 -15.77 5.04
C GLU A 86 -34.10 -16.81 6.07
N SER A 87 -34.33 -18.05 5.65
CA SER A 87 -34.67 -19.16 6.57
C SER A 87 -33.55 -19.40 7.57
N VAL A 88 -32.30 -19.41 7.12
CA VAL A 88 -31.13 -19.57 8.01
C VAL A 88 -31.04 -18.42 9.01
N LEU A 89 -31.25 -17.18 8.57
CA LEU A 89 -31.24 -16.03 9.47
C LEU A 89 -32.35 -16.11 10.53
N ASP A 90 -33.56 -16.53 10.15
CA ASP A 90 -34.68 -16.68 11.09
C ASP A 90 -34.41 -17.76 12.15
N ASP A 91 -33.76 -18.87 11.77
CA ASP A 91 -33.34 -19.93 12.70
C ASP A 91 -32.39 -19.41 13.81
N TYR A 92 -31.54 -18.43 13.50
CA TYR A 92 -30.69 -17.74 14.48
C TYR A 92 -31.36 -16.55 15.18
N GLY A 93 -32.67 -16.37 14.95
CA GLY A 93 -33.48 -15.29 15.49
C GLY A 93 -33.11 -13.91 14.95
N VAL A 94 -32.57 -13.85 13.72
CA VAL A 94 -32.33 -12.62 12.97
C VAL A 94 -33.50 -12.41 12.01
N LYS A 95 -34.40 -11.50 12.38
CA LYS A 95 -35.53 -11.11 11.52
C LYS A 95 -35.14 -9.99 10.57
N GLY A 96 -35.48 -10.14 9.30
CA GLY A 96 -35.25 -9.18 8.23
C GLY A 96 -35.63 -9.78 6.88
N GLU A 97 -35.53 -8.98 5.83
CA GLU A 97 -35.84 -9.39 4.45
C GLU A 97 -34.66 -9.07 3.54
N ILE A 98 -34.41 -9.92 2.55
CA ILE A 98 -33.40 -9.68 1.50
C ILE A 98 -34.03 -8.80 0.42
N VAL A 99 -33.66 -7.52 0.41
CA VAL A 99 -34.25 -6.53 -0.51
C VAL A 99 -33.56 -6.47 -1.87
N SER A 100 -32.33 -6.97 -1.97
CA SER A 100 -31.57 -6.99 -3.22
C SER A 100 -30.51 -8.08 -3.22
N VAL A 101 -30.33 -8.70 -4.38
CA VAL A 101 -29.25 -9.65 -4.68
C VAL A 101 -28.41 -9.09 -5.82
N ARG A 102 -27.10 -8.94 -5.60
CA ARG A 102 -26.14 -8.43 -6.59
C ARG A 102 -25.11 -9.51 -6.90
N PRO A 103 -25.27 -10.29 -7.98
CA PRO A 103 -24.27 -11.25 -8.39
C PRO A 103 -23.01 -10.54 -8.88
N GLY A 104 -21.85 -11.08 -8.48
CA GLY A 104 -20.51 -10.60 -8.83
C GLY A 104 -19.64 -11.71 -9.40
N PRO A 105 -18.38 -11.41 -9.79
CA PRO A 105 -17.48 -12.40 -10.38
C PRO A 105 -17.04 -13.48 -9.39
N VAL A 106 -16.80 -13.13 -8.12
CA VAL A 106 -16.27 -14.06 -7.10
C VAL A 106 -17.29 -14.34 -5.99
N VAL A 107 -18.08 -13.33 -5.62
CA VAL A 107 -19.09 -13.42 -4.57
C VAL A 107 -20.41 -12.81 -5.05
N THR A 108 -21.51 -13.24 -4.45
CA THR A 108 -22.82 -12.63 -4.59
C THR A 108 -23.16 -11.89 -3.29
N MET A 109 -23.57 -10.62 -3.41
CA MET A 109 -23.97 -9.78 -2.29
C MET A 109 -25.49 -9.81 -2.12
N TYR A 110 -25.93 -10.26 -0.94
CA TYR A 110 -27.32 -10.22 -0.48
C TYR A 110 -27.47 -9.05 0.49
N GLU A 111 -28.39 -8.15 0.20
CA GLU A 111 -28.66 -6.97 1.03
C GLU A 111 -29.83 -7.26 1.97
N LEU A 112 -29.51 -7.48 3.24
CA LEU A 112 -30.47 -7.69 4.31
C LEU A 112 -30.95 -6.36 4.86
N GLU A 113 -32.26 -6.10 4.81
CA GLU A 113 -32.90 -5.05 5.59
C GLU A 113 -33.33 -5.63 6.96
N PRO A 114 -32.65 -5.25 8.05
CA PRO A 114 -32.94 -5.83 9.36
C PRO A 114 -34.22 -5.26 9.97
N ALA A 115 -34.94 -6.08 10.73
CA ALA A 115 -36.10 -5.60 11.49
C ALA A 115 -35.70 -4.51 12.52
N PRO A 116 -36.61 -3.55 12.83
CA PRO A 116 -36.33 -2.49 13.79
C PRO A 116 -35.81 -3.00 15.14
N GLY A 117 -34.72 -2.40 15.62
CA GLY A 117 -34.10 -2.77 16.90
C GLY A 117 -33.04 -3.87 16.81
N LEU A 118 -32.86 -4.54 15.66
CA LEU A 118 -31.76 -5.48 15.47
C LEU A 118 -30.42 -4.74 15.33
N LYS A 119 -29.44 -5.11 16.16
CA LYS A 119 -28.08 -4.56 16.08
C LYS A 119 -27.29 -5.24 14.95
N ALA A 120 -26.64 -4.45 14.09
CA ALA A 120 -25.77 -4.97 13.03
C ALA A 120 -24.66 -5.90 13.56
N SER A 121 -24.11 -5.62 14.74
CA SER A 121 -23.09 -6.46 15.39
C SER A 121 -23.54 -7.89 15.63
N ARG A 122 -24.85 -8.13 15.82
CA ARG A 122 -25.40 -9.49 15.99
C ARG A 122 -25.30 -10.28 14.70
N VAL A 123 -25.69 -9.68 13.57
CA VAL A 123 -25.63 -10.33 12.25
C VAL A 123 -24.18 -10.56 11.84
N ILE A 124 -23.30 -9.57 12.08
CA ILE A 124 -21.85 -9.71 11.82
C ILE A 124 -21.23 -10.85 12.64
N GLY A 125 -21.66 -11.02 13.89
CA GLY A 125 -21.19 -12.12 14.75
C GLY A 125 -21.61 -13.51 14.30
N LEU A 126 -22.62 -13.63 13.43
CA LEU A 126 -23.14 -14.89 12.91
C LEU A 126 -22.49 -15.32 11.59
N ALA A 127 -21.48 -14.60 11.09
CA ALA A 127 -20.87 -14.88 9.79
C ALA A 127 -20.40 -16.34 9.63
N ASP A 128 -19.75 -16.92 10.64
CA ASP A 128 -19.24 -18.30 10.60
C ASP A 128 -20.39 -19.33 10.62
N ASP A 129 -21.47 -19.02 11.34
CA ASP A 129 -22.69 -19.83 11.41
C ASP A 129 -23.49 -19.79 10.10
N ILE A 130 -23.62 -18.61 9.49
CA ILE A 130 -24.24 -18.44 8.17
C ILE A 130 -23.45 -19.23 7.13
N ALA A 131 -22.12 -19.12 7.13
CA ALA A 131 -21.27 -19.88 6.21
C ALA A 131 -21.51 -21.39 6.33
N ARG A 132 -21.55 -21.91 7.56
CA ARG A 132 -21.79 -23.33 7.83
C ARG A 132 -23.18 -23.78 7.36
N SER A 133 -24.23 -23.02 7.64
CA SER A 133 -25.61 -23.39 7.28
C SER A 133 -25.87 -23.24 5.78
N MET A 134 -25.23 -22.28 5.11
CA MET A 134 -25.27 -22.11 3.66
C MET A 134 -24.30 -23.03 2.90
N SER A 135 -23.55 -23.90 3.59
CA SER A 135 -22.50 -24.74 3.00
C SER A 135 -21.44 -23.96 2.20
N ALA A 136 -21.17 -22.72 2.61
CA ALA A 136 -20.20 -21.83 1.98
C ALA A 136 -18.81 -21.93 2.65
N LEU A 137 -17.75 -21.68 1.87
CA LEU A 137 -16.36 -21.68 2.38
C LEU A 137 -16.17 -20.66 3.51
N SER A 138 -16.69 -19.45 3.31
CA SER A 138 -16.73 -18.37 4.29
C SER A 138 -17.89 -17.45 3.94
N THR A 139 -18.28 -16.58 4.87
CA THR A 139 -19.25 -15.51 4.62
C THR A 139 -18.69 -14.22 5.19
N ARG A 140 -18.78 -13.13 4.43
CA ARG A 140 -18.45 -11.81 4.94
C ARG A 140 -19.72 -11.02 5.18
N VAL A 141 -19.86 -10.48 6.39
CA VAL A 141 -21.01 -9.67 6.78
C VAL A 141 -20.53 -8.29 7.16
N SER A 142 -21.04 -7.26 6.49
CA SER A 142 -20.63 -5.87 6.75
C SER A 142 -21.76 -4.88 6.52
N THR A 143 -21.65 -3.70 7.12
CA THR A 143 -22.59 -2.61 6.84
C THR A 143 -22.30 -2.00 5.48
N VAL A 144 -23.35 -1.63 4.74
CA VAL A 144 -23.20 -0.98 3.43
C VAL A 144 -23.15 0.53 3.60
N PRO A 145 -22.04 1.22 3.27
CA PRO A 145 -21.93 2.66 3.47
C PRO A 145 -23.04 3.44 2.76
N GLY A 146 -23.70 4.34 3.50
CA GLY A 146 -24.76 5.21 2.97
C GLY A 146 -26.13 4.52 2.80
N ARG A 147 -26.30 3.28 3.30
CA ARG A 147 -27.58 2.54 3.24
C ARG A 147 -27.92 1.92 4.60
N SER A 148 -29.21 1.65 4.83
CA SER A 148 -29.72 0.99 6.04
C SER A 148 -29.58 -0.53 6.05
N VAL A 149 -29.00 -1.11 4.99
CA VAL A 149 -28.90 -2.56 4.77
C VAL A 149 -27.57 -3.13 5.27
N ILE A 150 -27.60 -4.41 5.62
CA ILE A 150 -26.43 -5.22 5.94
C ILE A 150 -26.10 -6.08 4.72
N GLY A 151 -24.88 -6.00 4.22
CA GLY A 151 -24.40 -6.83 3.11
C GLY A 151 -23.91 -8.17 3.64
N ILE A 152 -24.47 -9.26 3.11
CA ILE A 152 -24.02 -10.64 3.31
C ILE A 152 -23.42 -11.09 2.00
N GLU A 153 -22.11 -11.32 1.98
CA GLU A 153 -21.35 -11.70 0.79
C GLU A 153 -21.06 -13.20 0.85
N LEU A 154 -21.70 -13.97 -0.02
CA LEU A 154 -21.51 -15.40 -0.16
C LEU A 154 -20.66 -15.73 -1.41
N PRO A 155 -19.67 -16.63 -1.32
CA PRO A 155 -18.88 -17.05 -2.46
C PRO A 155 -19.74 -17.73 -3.53
N ASN A 156 -19.45 -17.45 -4.80
CA ASN A 156 -20.01 -18.24 -5.89
C ASN A 156 -19.37 -19.62 -5.90
N GLU A 157 -20.10 -20.64 -6.36
CA GLU A 157 -19.56 -21.99 -6.56
C GLU A 157 -18.42 -21.98 -7.58
N ASN A 158 -18.64 -21.32 -8.71
CA ASN A 158 -17.64 -21.09 -9.75
C ASN A 158 -17.18 -19.64 -9.70
N ARG A 159 -15.96 -19.41 -9.21
CA ARG A 159 -15.37 -18.07 -9.09
C ARG A 159 -14.66 -17.69 -10.38
N GLU A 160 -15.00 -16.53 -10.93
CA GLU A 160 -14.34 -16.03 -12.14
C GLU A 160 -12.91 -15.55 -11.81
N LYS A 161 -11.93 -15.97 -12.60
CA LYS A 161 -10.57 -15.43 -12.53
C LYS A 161 -10.55 -14.01 -13.09
N VAL A 162 -10.10 -13.03 -12.31
CA VAL A 162 -9.86 -11.67 -12.80
C VAL A 162 -8.49 -11.64 -13.44
N VAL A 163 -8.37 -11.34 -14.74
CA VAL A 163 -7.06 -11.24 -15.41
C VAL A 163 -6.59 -9.79 -15.52
N LEU A 164 -5.28 -9.56 -15.40
CA LEU A 164 -4.70 -8.21 -15.39
C LEU A 164 -5.04 -7.42 -16.67
N ARG A 165 -4.92 -8.06 -17.84
CA ARG A 165 -5.20 -7.45 -19.15
C ARG A 165 -6.61 -6.85 -19.25
N GLU A 166 -7.60 -7.43 -18.59
CA GLU A 166 -8.98 -6.93 -18.61
C GLU A 166 -9.07 -5.53 -17.98
N ILE A 167 -8.26 -5.27 -16.96
CA ILE A 167 -8.23 -3.97 -16.28
C ILE A 167 -7.37 -2.98 -17.07
N LEU A 168 -6.20 -3.40 -17.54
CA LEU A 168 -5.28 -2.53 -18.29
C LEU A 168 -5.86 -2.08 -19.64
N SER A 169 -6.64 -2.94 -20.29
CA SER A 169 -7.33 -2.61 -21.54
C SER A 169 -8.53 -1.69 -21.35
N GLY A 170 -9.05 -1.56 -20.13
CA GLY A 170 -10.19 -0.71 -19.79
C GLY A 170 -9.84 0.78 -19.86
N ARG A 171 -10.84 1.62 -20.16
CA ARG A 171 -10.68 3.09 -20.21
C ARG A 171 -10.18 3.70 -18.91
N ASP A 172 -10.63 3.18 -17.77
CA ASP A 172 -10.31 3.72 -16.45
C ASP A 172 -8.80 3.72 -16.15
N TYR A 173 -8.08 2.74 -16.72
CA TYR A 173 -6.61 2.65 -16.66
C TYR A 173 -5.95 3.26 -17.90
N GLY A 174 -6.29 2.76 -19.09
CA GLY A 174 -5.59 3.10 -20.34
C GLY A 174 -5.70 4.58 -20.71
N ASP A 175 -6.89 5.16 -20.55
CA ASP A 175 -7.16 6.58 -20.83
C ASP A 175 -7.14 7.43 -19.53
N GLY A 176 -6.80 6.82 -18.39
CA GLY A 176 -6.75 7.48 -17.10
C GLY A 176 -5.59 8.48 -16.98
N ASN A 177 -5.83 9.60 -16.30
CA ASN A 177 -4.86 10.67 -16.02
C ASN A 177 -4.07 10.45 -14.71
N GLN A 178 -4.02 9.21 -14.23
CA GLN A 178 -3.37 8.86 -12.97
C GLN A 178 -1.85 8.82 -13.20
N ARG A 179 -1.07 9.41 -12.28
CA ARG A 179 0.39 9.48 -12.40
C ARG A 179 1.08 8.16 -12.08
N LEU A 180 0.60 7.47 -11.05
CA LEU A 180 1.09 6.16 -10.64
C LEU A 180 -0.12 5.22 -10.52
N PRO A 181 -0.71 4.79 -11.65
CA PRO A 181 -1.89 3.93 -11.64
C PRO A 181 -1.55 2.53 -11.16
N LEU A 182 -2.38 2.00 -10.27
CA LEU A 182 -2.36 0.62 -9.78
C LEU A 182 -3.69 -0.03 -10.15
N ALA A 183 -3.65 -1.08 -10.97
CA ALA A 183 -4.82 -1.91 -11.29
C ALA A 183 -5.09 -2.86 -10.12
N LEU A 184 -5.94 -2.43 -9.18
CA LEU A 184 -6.20 -3.19 -7.96
C LEU A 184 -7.08 -4.41 -8.19
N GLY A 185 -7.98 -4.39 -9.18
CA GLY A 185 -8.87 -5.54 -9.41
C GLY A 185 -10.25 -5.14 -9.87
N LYS A 186 -11.23 -5.97 -9.51
CA LYS A 186 -12.66 -5.68 -9.66
C LYS A 186 -13.33 -5.55 -8.30
N ASN A 187 -14.31 -4.67 -8.16
CA ASN A 187 -15.15 -4.64 -6.97
C ASN A 187 -16.10 -5.86 -6.93
N ILE A 188 -16.93 -5.95 -5.90
CA ILE A 188 -17.93 -7.01 -5.74
C ILE A 188 -18.89 -7.08 -6.93
N GLY A 189 -19.23 -5.95 -7.56
CA GLY A 189 -20.10 -5.90 -8.74
C GLY A 189 -19.38 -6.17 -10.07
N GLY A 190 -18.07 -6.42 -10.06
CA GLY A 190 -17.27 -6.66 -11.27
C GLY A 190 -16.72 -5.39 -11.96
N ASP A 191 -16.95 -4.19 -11.41
CA ASP A 191 -16.41 -2.96 -11.98
C ASP A 191 -14.90 -2.85 -11.71
N PRO A 192 -14.09 -2.36 -12.67
CA PRO A 192 -12.66 -2.20 -12.47
C PRO A 192 -12.35 -1.18 -11.37
N VAL A 193 -11.37 -1.51 -10.54
CA VAL A 193 -10.85 -0.66 -9.47
C VAL A 193 -9.41 -0.30 -9.83
N VAL A 194 -9.23 0.94 -10.28
CA VAL A 194 -7.91 1.50 -10.58
C VAL A 194 -7.65 2.64 -9.60
N ALA A 195 -6.49 2.61 -8.96
CA ALA A 195 -6.18 3.54 -7.89
C ALA A 195 -4.83 4.23 -8.14
N ASN A 196 -4.63 5.45 -7.61
CA ASN A 196 -3.45 6.24 -7.92
C ASN A 196 -2.52 6.36 -6.70
N LEU A 197 -1.36 5.70 -6.74
CA LEU A 197 -0.38 5.70 -5.65
C LEU A 197 0.08 7.12 -5.28
N ALA A 198 0.18 8.04 -6.25
CA ALA A 198 0.55 9.43 -6.00
C ALA A 198 -0.42 10.18 -5.06
N LYS A 199 -1.67 9.69 -4.95
CA LYS A 199 -2.69 10.22 -4.03
C LYS A 199 -2.78 9.46 -2.71
N MET A 200 -2.14 8.29 -2.58
CA MET A 200 -2.25 7.38 -1.43
C MET A 200 -1.29 7.68 -0.27
N PRO A 201 -0.55 8.80 -0.32
CA PRO A 201 0.87 8.93 0.02
C PRO A 201 1.76 7.67 -0.05
N HIS A 202 1.41 6.62 0.69
CA HIS A 202 2.15 5.36 0.79
C HIS A 202 1.14 4.22 1.00
N LEU A 203 1.51 2.99 0.62
CA LEU A 203 0.65 1.82 0.66
C LEU A 203 1.24 0.74 1.55
N LEU A 204 0.45 0.25 2.52
CA LEU A 204 0.78 -0.92 3.33
C LEU A 204 -0.05 -2.12 2.85
N ILE A 205 0.61 -3.23 2.56
CA ILE A 205 0.01 -4.48 2.10
C ILE A 205 0.31 -5.58 3.11
N ALA A 206 -0.70 -6.32 3.52
CA ALA A 206 -0.50 -7.46 4.41
C ALA A 206 -1.41 -8.63 4.06
N GLY A 207 -0.96 -9.85 4.34
CA GLY A 207 -1.72 -11.07 4.08
C GLY A 207 -0.87 -12.32 4.29
N THR A 208 -1.49 -13.44 4.64
CA THR A 208 -0.73 -14.68 4.87
C THR A 208 -0.23 -15.30 3.56
N THR A 209 0.70 -16.24 3.65
CA THR A 209 1.16 -17.03 2.49
C THR A 209 -0.03 -17.65 1.76
N GLY A 210 -0.03 -17.62 0.42
CA GLY A 210 -1.12 -18.14 -0.42
C GLY A 210 -2.37 -17.25 -0.53
N SER A 211 -2.43 -16.13 0.19
CA SER A 211 -3.58 -15.20 0.15
C SER A 211 -3.67 -14.38 -1.14
N GLY A 212 -2.60 -14.30 -1.93
CA GLY A 212 -2.50 -13.50 -3.16
C GLY A 212 -1.62 -12.25 -3.06
N LYS A 213 -0.95 -12.01 -1.92
CA LYS A 213 -0.06 -10.85 -1.68
C LYS A 213 0.98 -10.66 -2.79
N SER A 214 1.76 -11.70 -3.10
CA SER A 214 2.88 -11.60 -4.05
C SER A 214 2.39 -11.34 -5.49
N VAL A 215 1.36 -12.06 -5.92
CA VAL A 215 0.68 -11.81 -7.22
C VAL A 215 0.18 -10.38 -7.29
N ALA A 216 -0.40 -9.85 -6.21
CA ALA A 216 -0.87 -8.47 -6.18
C ALA A 216 0.29 -7.46 -6.29
N ILE A 217 1.43 -7.70 -5.65
CA ILE A 217 2.63 -6.87 -5.80
C ILE A 217 3.10 -6.89 -7.26
N ASN A 218 3.14 -8.06 -7.91
CA ASN A 218 3.46 -8.18 -9.33
C ASN A 218 2.50 -7.39 -10.22
N THR A 219 1.18 -7.52 -10.01
CA THR A 219 0.20 -6.76 -10.78
C THR A 219 0.30 -5.25 -10.55
N MET A 220 0.67 -4.80 -9.35
CA MET A 220 0.96 -3.39 -9.06
C MET A 220 2.21 -2.89 -9.77
N ILE A 221 3.30 -3.67 -9.78
CA ILE A 221 4.53 -3.34 -10.52
C ILE A 221 4.23 -3.25 -12.02
N LEU A 222 3.60 -4.27 -12.58
CA LEU A 222 3.20 -4.29 -13.99
C LEU A 222 2.26 -3.12 -14.31
N SER A 223 1.37 -2.72 -13.40
CA SER A 223 0.53 -1.52 -13.60
C SER A 223 1.34 -0.24 -13.78
N LEU A 224 2.54 -0.13 -13.20
CA LEU A 224 3.43 1.00 -13.45
C LEU A 224 4.18 0.82 -14.77
N LEU A 225 4.72 -0.37 -15.03
CA LEU A 225 5.53 -0.68 -16.23
C LEU A 225 4.71 -0.62 -17.54
N TYR A 226 3.41 -0.91 -17.49
CA TYR A 226 2.49 -0.78 -18.64
C TYR A 226 2.02 0.65 -18.90
N LYS A 227 2.47 1.64 -18.12
CA LYS A 227 2.08 3.05 -18.29
C LYS A 227 3.27 4.02 -18.36
N LEU A 228 4.35 3.76 -17.63
CA LEU A 228 5.39 4.74 -17.35
C LEU A 228 6.74 4.31 -17.92
N THR A 229 7.45 5.26 -18.52
CA THR A 229 8.83 5.06 -18.98
C THR A 229 9.82 5.18 -17.81
N PRO A 230 11.08 4.71 -17.96
CA PRO A 230 12.14 4.91 -16.95
C PRO A 230 12.44 6.38 -16.61
N GLU A 231 12.14 7.31 -17.53
CA GLU A 231 12.25 8.76 -17.29
C GLU A 231 11.10 9.32 -16.46
N GLU A 232 9.95 8.64 -16.45
CA GLU A 232 8.77 9.06 -15.68
C GLU A 232 8.72 8.40 -14.30
N CYS A 233 9.17 7.15 -14.19
CA CYS A 233 9.14 6.37 -12.95
C CYS A 233 10.37 5.48 -12.81
N ARG A 234 11.02 5.59 -11.66
CA ARG A 234 12.17 4.78 -11.24
C ARG A 234 11.80 3.95 -10.01
N LEU A 235 12.39 2.76 -9.91
CA LEU A 235 12.04 1.76 -8.90
C LEU A 235 13.25 1.41 -8.02
N ILE A 236 12.99 1.21 -6.73
CA ILE A 236 13.92 0.56 -5.79
C ILE A 236 13.16 -0.64 -5.23
N MET A 237 13.72 -1.84 -5.41
CA MET A 237 13.10 -3.09 -4.97
C MET A 237 13.93 -3.72 -3.87
N ILE A 238 13.27 -4.07 -2.76
CA ILE A 238 13.89 -4.71 -1.60
C ILE A 238 13.19 -6.06 -1.37
N ASP A 239 13.96 -7.13 -1.57
CA ASP A 239 13.51 -8.53 -1.46
C ASP A 239 14.53 -9.34 -0.63
N PRO A 240 14.37 -9.35 0.71
CA PRO A 240 15.29 -10.06 1.60
C PRO A 240 15.25 -11.58 1.43
N LYS A 241 14.24 -12.13 0.74
CA LYS A 241 14.09 -13.57 0.51
C LYS A 241 14.55 -14.02 -0.87
N MET A 242 14.77 -13.08 -1.80
CA MET A 242 15.17 -13.33 -3.20
C MET A 242 14.14 -14.15 -4.00
N LEU A 243 12.88 -14.16 -3.58
CA LEU A 243 11.86 -15.03 -4.17
C LEU A 243 10.93 -14.30 -5.14
N GLU A 244 10.56 -13.05 -4.82
CA GLU A 244 9.40 -12.42 -5.42
C GLU A 244 9.80 -11.31 -6.40
N LEU A 245 10.79 -10.49 -6.05
CA LEU A 245 11.18 -9.32 -6.86
C LEU A 245 12.45 -9.55 -7.67
N SER A 246 13.19 -10.63 -7.43
CA SER A 246 14.42 -10.97 -8.15
C SER A 246 14.23 -11.11 -9.66
N VAL A 247 13.03 -11.51 -10.11
CA VAL A 247 12.67 -11.59 -11.53
C VAL A 247 12.87 -10.25 -12.26
N TYR A 248 12.62 -9.12 -11.60
CA TYR A 248 12.72 -7.78 -12.19
C TYR A 248 14.15 -7.25 -12.31
N ASP A 249 15.15 -7.95 -11.78
CA ASP A 249 16.53 -7.45 -11.81
C ASP A 249 17.00 -7.20 -13.24
N GLY A 250 17.53 -6.01 -13.52
CA GLY A 250 17.95 -5.60 -14.87
C GLY A 250 16.90 -4.92 -15.74
N ILE A 251 15.68 -4.63 -15.27
CA ILE A 251 14.77 -3.74 -16.03
C ILE A 251 15.27 -2.29 -16.01
N PRO A 252 15.05 -1.49 -17.07
CA PRO A 252 15.58 -0.13 -17.18
C PRO A 252 15.05 0.85 -16.12
N HIS A 253 13.93 0.53 -15.48
CA HIS A 253 13.33 1.36 -14.42
C HIS A 253 14.09 1.28 -13.08
N LEU A 254 14.93 0.27 -12.85
CA LEU A 254 15.62 0.11 -11.56
C LEU A 254 16.70 1.17 -11.34
N LEU A 255 16.78 1.72 -10.13
CA LEU A 255 17.88 2.61 -9.68
C LEU A 255 19.06 1.83 -9.09
N SER A 256 18.82 0.61 -8.65
CA SER A 256 19.83 -0.30 -8.14
C SER A 256 19.43 -1.73 -8.49
N PRO A 257 20.36 -2.69 -8.47
CA PRO A 257 20.00 -4.10 -8.37
C PRO A 257 19.01 -4.34 -7.22
N VAL A 258 18.23 -5.43 -7.33
CA VAL A 258 17.29 -5.81 -6.27
C VAL A 258 18.05 -6.01 -4.95
N VAL A 259 17.62 -5.31 -3.90
CA VAL A 259 18.31 -5.29 -2.61
C VAL A 259 17.89 -6.50 -1.79
N THR A 260 18.84 -7.39 -1.53
CA THR A 260 18.58 -8.64 -0.81
C THR A 260 19.12 -8.65 0.61
N ASP A 261 20.10 -7.79 0.92
CA ASP A 261 20.69 -7.68 2.25
C ASP A 261 19.91 -6.66 3.11
N PRO A 262 19.40 -7.03 4.30
CA PRO A 262 18.66 -6.12 5.16
C PRO A 262 19.41 -4.85 5.58
N LYS A 263 20.74 -4.91 5.75
CA LYS A 263 21.55 -3.72 6.06
C LYS A 263 21.66 -2.80 4.84
N LYS A 264 21.83 -3.36 3.64
CA LYS A 264 21.79 -2.56 2.40
C LYS A 264 20.42 -1.94 2.17
N ALA A 265 19.34 -2.59 2.59
CA ALA A 265 18.00 -2.02 2.54
C ALA A 265 17.87 -0.76 3.42
N VAL A 266 18.49 -0.75 4.61
CA VAL A 266 18.58 0.46 5.46
C VAL A 266 19.30 1.58 4.70
N VAL A 267 20.42 1.26 4.06
CA VAL A 267 21.21 2.21 3.27
C VAL A 267 20.37 2.80 2.12
N ALA A 268 19.66 1.96 1.37
CA ALA A 268 18.78 2.41 0.28
C ALA A 268 17.65 3.32 0.79
N LEU A 269 17.09 3.04 1.97
CA LEU A 269 16.07 3.89 2.58
C LEU A 269 16.66 5.23 3.07
N LYS A 270 17.86 5.24 3.66
CA LYS A 270 18.58 6.48 4.01
C LYS A 270 18.90 7.31 2.77
N TRP A 271 19.36 6.67 1.69
CA TRP A 271 19.56 7.33 0.40
C TRP A 271 18.25 7.96 -0.11
N THR A 272 17.14 7.23 -0.02
CA THR A 272 15.82 7.74 -0.42
C THR A 272 15.42 8.98 0.41
N VAL A 273 15.76 9.03 1.70
CA VAL A 273 15.57 10.22 2.55
C VAL A 273 16.47 11.37 2.07
N GLY A 274 17.72 11.11 1.73
CA GLY A 274 18.63 12.11 1.14
C GLY A 274 18.09 12.70 -0.17
N GLU A 275 17.67 11.83 -1.10
CA GLU A 275 17.04 12.22 -2.37
C GLU A 275 15.76 13.04 -2.15
N MET A 276 14.96 12.68 -1.14
CA MET A 276 13.79 13.46 -0.75
C MET A 276 14.17 14.91 -0.37
N GLU A 277 15.17 15.08 0.49
CA GLU A 277 15.66 16.39 0.92
C GLU A 277 16.24 17.20 -0.25
N GLU A 278 17.01 16.55 -1.13
CA GLU A 278 17.57 17.18 -2.32
C GLU A 278 16.46 17.70 -3.25
N ARG A 279 15.42 16.89 -3.49
CA ARG A 279 14.26 17.32 -4.28
C ARG A 279 13.53 18.48 -3.63
N TYR A 280 13.40 18.51 -2.30
CA TYR A 280 12.84 19.67 -1.60
C TYR A 280 13.68 20.92 -1.80
N ARG A 281 15.02 20.81 -1.76
CA ARG A 281 15.92 21.92 -2.08
C ARG A 281 15.70 22.38 -3.53
N LYS A 282 15.68 21.49 -4.52
CA LYS A 282 15.41 21.82 -5.94
C LYS A 282 14.05 22.50 -6.13
N MET A 283 12.99 21.98 -5.50
CA MET A 283 11.65 22.56 -5.55
C MET A 283 11.58 23.96 -4.89
N SER A 284 12.23 24.12 -3.73
CA SER A 284 12.33 25.39 -3.03
C SER A 284 13.11 26.42 -3.85
N LYS A 285 14.24 26.01 -4.47
CA LYS A 285 15.01 26.84 -5.41
C LYS A 285 14.15 27.36 -6.57
N MET A 286 13.20 26.55 -7.03
CA MET A 286 12.27 26.88 -8.11
C MET A 286 10.96 27.52 -7.62
N GLY A 287 10.74 27.70 -6.32
CA GLY A 287 9.49 28.25 -5.79
C GLY A 287 8.24 27.42 -6.11
N VAL A 288 8.39 26.09 -6.24
CA VAL A 288 7.30 25.14 -6.50
C VAL A 288 7.03 24.26 -5.28
N ARG A 289 5.81 23.77 -5.13
CA ARG A 289 5.36 23.03 -3.94
C ARG A 289 5.43 21.51 -4.09
N ASN A 290 5.57 20.99 -5.31
CA ASN A 290 5.60 19.56 -5.60
C ASN A 290 6.34 19.26 -6.90
N ILE A 291 6.68 17.98 -7.08
CA ILE A 291 7.40 17.47 -8.26
C ILE A 291 6.67 17.75 -9.57
N GLU A 292 5.33 17.75 -9.57
CA GLU A 292 4.56 18.05 -10.78
C GLU A 292 4.76 19.50 -11.24
N GLY A 293 4.74 20.43 -10.29
CA GLY A 293 5.03 21.85 -10.54
C GLY A 293 6.47 22.07 -10.98
N TYR A 294 7.42 21.34 -10.39
CA TYR A 294 8.82 21.34 -10.82
C TYR A 294 8.96 20.86 -12.28
N ASN A 295 8.44 19.66 -12.58
CA ASN A 295 8.51 19.06 -13.92
C ASN A 295 7.74 19.89 -14.96
N ALA A 296 6.66 20.58 -14.59
CA ALA A 296 5.97 21.49 -15.49
C ALA A 296 6.86 22.66 -15.91
N ARG A 297 7.58 23.28 -14.97
CA ARG A 297 8.52 24.37 -15.26
C ARG A 297 9.72 23.90 -16.07
N VAL A 298 10.27 22.73 -15.74
CA VAL A 298 11.36 22.11 -16.52
C VAL A 298 10.95 21.91 -17.98
N ARG A 299 9.77 21.30 -18.22
CA ARG A 299 9.29 21.09 -19.59
C ARG A 299 9.02 22.40 -20.33
N GLU A 300 8.63 23.46 -19.63
CA GLU A 300 8.47 24.78 -20.25
C GLU A 300 9.81 25.40 -20.63
N ALA A 301 10.82 25.31 -19.75
CA ALA A 301 12.17 25.81 -20.01
C ALA A 301 12.85 25.06 -21.17
N LEU A 302 12.75 23.72 -21.18
CA LEU A 302 13.26 22.89 -22.28
C LEU A 302 12.61 23.25 -23.63
N LYS A 303 11.31 23.54 -23.66
CA LYS A 303 10.62 24.00 -24.87
C LYS A 303 11.11 25.36 -25.37
N LYS A 304 11.57 26.22 -24.46
CA LYS A 304 12.10 27.56 -24.76
C LYS A 304 13.60 27.55 -25.02
N GLY A 305 14.30 26.44 -24.73
CA GLY A 305 15.77 26.37 -24.77
C GLY A 305 16.44 27.23 -23.69
N GLU A 306 15.74 27.47 -22.56
CA GLU A 306 16.22 28.32 -21.47
C GLU A 306 16.92 27.47 -20.39
N MET A 307 18.08 27.94 -19.94
CA MET A 307 18.78 27.39 -18.78
C MET A 307 18.16 27.95 -17.49
N PHE A 308 18.19 27.18 -16.41
CA PHE A 308 17.82 27.73 -15.11
C PHE A 308 18.97 28.55 -14.54
N SER A 309 18.67 29.78 -14.14
CA SER A 309 19.61 30.65 -13.43
C SER A 309 18.98 31.08 -12.11
N ARG A 310 19.76 31.01 -11.03
CA ARG A 310 19.36 31.56 -9.74
C ARG A 310 20.48 32.38 -9.16
N THR A 311 20.17 33.64 -8.89
CA THR A 311 21.02 34.55 -8.13
C THR A 311 20.82 34.29 -6.63
N VAL A 312 21.84 33.78 -5.96
CA VAL A 312 21.90 33.55 -4.51
C VAL A 312 22.85 34.56 -3.87
N GLN A 313 22.47 35.09 -2.71
CA GLN A 313 23.37 35.95 -1.94
C GLN A 313 24.39 35.07 -1.22
N THR A 314 25.65 35.12 -1.65
CA THR A 314 26.73 34.26 -1.13
C THR A 314 27.50 34.90 0.01
N GLY A 315 27.31 36.19 0.26
CA GLY A 315 27.89 36.87 1.41
C GLY A 315 27.66 38.37 1.41
N PHE A 316 28.49 39.07 2.16
CA PHE A 316 28.68 40.51 2.09
C PHE A 316 30.13 40.76 1.72
N ASP A 317 30.38 41.76 0.88
CA ASP A 317 31.72 42.18 0.53
C ASP A 317 32.40 42.80 1.76
N ASP A 318 33.57 42.29 2.14
CA ASP A 318 34.29 42.67 3.37
C ASP A 318 34.77 44.14 3.38
N GLU A 319 34.85 44.79 2.22
CA GLU A 319 35.27 46.19 2.10
C GLU A 319 34.09 47.17 2.03
N THR A 320 32.99 46.76 1.40
CA THR A 320 31.84 47.65 1.11
C THR A 320 30.58 47.34 1.91
N GLY A 321 30.48 46.15 2.51
CA GLY A 321 29.30 45.69 3.23
C GLY A 321 28.07 45.43 2.34
N GLU A 322 28.24 45.44 1.02
CA GLU A 322 27.17 45.17 0.07
C GLU A 322 26.96 43.65 -0.12
N PRO A 323 25.71 43.20 -0.30
CA PRO A 323 25.42 41.79 -0.54
C PRO A 323 26.04 41.31 -1.86
N VAL A 324 26.90 40.30 -1.79
CA VAL A 324 27.49 39.63 -2.95
C VAL A 324 26.49 38.59 -3.46
N PHE A 325 26.18 38.68 -4.75
CA PHE A 325 25.23 37.81 -5.42
C PHE A 325 25.94 36.95 -6.48
N GLU A 326 25.86 35.64 -6.34
CA GLU A 326 26.37 34.68 -7.31
C GLU A 326 25.21 34.06 -8.08
N THR A 327 25.31 34.00 -9.41
CA THR A 327 24.28 33.39 -10.25
C THR A 327 24.72 31.99 -10.68
N GLU A 328 24.13 30.98 -10.06
CA GLU A 328 24.32 29.58 -10.47
C GLU A 328 23.40 29.29 -11.67
N THR A 329 23.98 28.78 -12.77
CA THR A 329 23.24 28.28 -13.93
C THR A 329 23.28 26.75 -13.98
N PHE A 330 22.14 26.09 -14.16
CA PHE A 330 22.05 24.63 -14.27
C PHE A 330 21.01 24.19 -15.32
N GLU A 331 21.20 22.98 -15.84
CA GLU A 331 20.31 22.42 -16.87
C GLU A 331 18.96 21.99 -16.28
N PRO A 332 17.85 22.27 -16.98
CA PRO A 332 16.52 21.87 -16.54
C PRO A 332 16.30 20.37 -16.80
N GLU A 333 16.43 19.55 -15.76
CA GLU A 333 16.17 18.10 -15.82
C GLU A 333 14.84 17.71 -15.17
N VAL A 334 14.11 16.79 -15.81
CA VAL A 334 12.83 16.27 -15.29
C VAL A 334 13.13 15.24 -14.21
N LEU A 335 12.45 15.34 -13.07
CA LEU A 335 12.60 14.37 -11.98
C LEU A 335 11.57 13.23 -12.15
N PRO A 336 12.00 11.95 -12.22
CA PRO A 336 11.08 10.82 -12.24
C PRO A 336 10.41 10.65 -10.87
N PHE A 337 9.21 10.06 -10.84
CA PHE A 337 8.70 9.49 -9.59
C PHE A 337 9.60 8.35 -9.13
N ILE A 338 9.79 8.19 -7.82
CA ILE A 338 10.48 7.02 -7.26
C ILE A 338 9.48 6.20 -6.47
N VAL A 339 9.38 4.91 -6.79
CA VAL A 339 8.58 3.95 -6.01
C VAL A 339 9.51 2.93 -5.37
N VAL A 340 9.53 2.95 -4.04
CA VAL A 340 10.28 1.98 -3.22
C VAL A 340 9.33 0.86 -2.81
N ILE A 341 9.68 -0.37 -3.16
CA ILE A 341 8.86 -1.56 -2.96
C ILE A 341 9.61 -2.51 -2.04
N VAL A 342 9.00 -2.86 -0.91
CA VAL A 342 9.54 -3.80 0.07
C VAL A 342 8.60 -4.99 0.15
N ASP A 343 9.02 -6.18 -0.28
CA ASP A 343 8.16 -7.38 -0.27
C ASP A 343 7.85 -7.87 1.17
N GLU A 344 8.87 -7.89 2.04
CA GLU A 344 8.73 -8.37 3.41
C GLU A 344 9.44 -7.42 4.39
N MET A 345 8.70 -6.41 4.86
CA MET A 345 9.24 -5.45 5.81
C MET A 345 9.56 -6.08 7.17
N ALA A 346 8.92 -7.19 7.54
CA ALA A 346 9.16 -7.83 8.83
C ALA A 346 10.60 -8.36 8.95
N ASP A 347 11.20 -8.82 7.85
CA ASP A 347 12.58 -9.28 7.84
C ASP A 347 13.55 -8.11 8.08
N LEU A 348 13.24 -6.93 7.56
CA LEU A 348 14.00 -5.71 7.82
C LEU A 348 13.85 -5.25 9.28
N MET A 349 12.62 -5.29 9.81
CA MET A 349 12.32 -4.87 11.18
C MET A 349 13.04 -5.73 12.23
N MET A 350 13.25 -7.02 11.94
CA MET A 350 13.99 -7.92 12.84
C MET A 350 15.48 -7.61 12.93
N VAL A 351 16.08 -7.06 11.87
CA VAL A 351 17.52 -6.79 11.82
C VAL A 351 17.82 -5.35 12.26
N ALA A 352 17.04 -4.38 11.78
CA ALA A 352 17.32 -2.95 11.90
C ALA A 352 16.06 -2.12 12.17
N GLY A 353 15.14 -2.63 13.00
CA GLY A 353 13.80 -2.05 13.17
C GLY A 353 13.77 -0.57 13.53
N LYS A 354 14.70 -0.07 14.36
CA LYS A 354 14.75 1.35 14.74
C LYS A 354 15.09 2.25 13.55
N GLU A 355 16.09 1.90 12.75
CA GLU A 355 16.53 2.69 11.60
C GLU A 355 15.50 2.64 10.47
N ILE A 356 14.92 1.46 10.23
CA ILE A 356 13.84 1.25 9.27
C ILE A 356 12.61 2.08 9.65
N GLU A 357 12.14 2.03 10.90
CA GLU A 357 10.99 2.79 11.37
C GLU A 357 11.24 4.30 11.26
N ALA A 358 12.44 4.78 11.59
CA ALA A 358 12.82 6.19 11.44
C ALA A 358 12.79 6.65 9.97
N CYS A 359 13.40 5.88 9.06
CA CYS A 359 13.39 6.19 7.63
C CYS A 359 11.96 6.20 7.07
N ILE A 360 11.18 5.16 7.40
CA ILE A 360 9.78 5.04 6.97
C ILE A 360 8.96 6.20 7.50
N GLN A 361 9.10 6.58 8.77
CA GLN A 361 8.38 7.70 9.35
C GLN A 361 8.72 9.01 8.62
N ARG A 362 10.01 9.28 8.39
CA ARG A 362 10.45 10.50 7.71
C ARG A 362 9.95 10.57 6.28
N LEU A 363 10.11 9.49 5.52
CA LEU A 363 9.60 9.38 4.15
C LEU A 363 8.08 9.54 4.15
N ALA A 364 7.37 8.80 4.98
CA ALA A 364 5.92 8.79 4.91
C ALA A 364 5.26 10.15 5.24
N GLN A 365 5.94 10.99 6.02
CA GLN A 365 5.49 12.33 6.37
C GLN A 365 5.77 13.36 5.28
N MET A 366 6.88 13.22 4.53
CA MET A 366 7.39 14.30 3.67
C MET A 366 7.56 13.92 2.19
N ALA A 367 7.65 12.64 1.84
CA ALA A 367 8.00 12.17 0.49
C ALA A 367 6.94 12.45 -0.59
N ARG A 368 5.67 12.62 -0.21
CA ARG A 368 4.57 12.79 -1.16
C ARG A 368 4.80 13.93 -2.16
N ALA A 369 5.29 15.09 -1.69
CA ALA A 369 5.48 16.24 -2.56
C ALA A 369 6.72 16.11 -3.46
N SER A 370 7.75 15.37 -3.01
CA SER A 370 8.96 15.08 -3.77
C SER A 370 8.78 13.95 -4.79
N GLY A 371 7.59 13.36 -4.89
CA GLY A 371 7.28 12.30 -5.84
C GLY A 371 7.89 10.94 -5.47
N ILE A 372 8.14 10.72 -4.18
CA ILE A 372 8.66 9.46 -3.66
C ILE A 372 7.52 8.73 -2.93
N HIS A 373 7.32 7.45 -3.25
CA HIS A 373 6.23 6.63 -2.76
C HIS A 373 6.74 5.28 -2.24
N LEU A 374 6.07 4.75 -1.22
CA LEU A 374 6.43 3.49 -0.57
C LEU A 374 5.29 2.49 -0.76
N ILE A 375 5.64 1.28 -1.18
CA ILE A 375 4.79 0.10 -1.12
C ILE A 375 5.47 -0.87 -0.15
N MET A 376 4.95 -0.97 1.06
CA MET A 376 5.48 -1.84 2.10
C MET A 376 4.58 -3.06 2.21
N ALA A 377 5.13 -4.25 2.07
CA ALA A 377 4.38 -5.49 2.19
C ALA A 377 4.92 -6.34 3.36
N THR A 378 4.04 -7.15 3.94
CA THR A 378 4.43 -8.15 4.94
C THR A 378 3.49 -9.35 4.96
N GLN A 379 4.04 -10.53 5.22
CA GLN A 379 3.25 -11.73 5.54
C GLN A 379 3.00 -11.93 7.04
N ARG A 380 3.57 -11.05 7.88
CA ARG A 380 3.52 -11.13 9.34
C ARG A 380 2.78 -9.92 9.91
N PRO A 381 1.43 -9.94 9.91
CA PRO A 381 0.61 -8.82 10.37
C PRO A 381 0.53 -8.71 11.91
N SER A 382 1.68 -8.75 12.59
CA SER A 382 1.77 -8.58 14.04
C SER A 382 1.94 -7.11 14.43
N VAL A 383 1.66 -6.80 15.69
CA VAL A 383 1.82 -5.43 16.25
C VAL A 383 3.29 -4.99 16.28
N ASP A 384 4.21 -5.95 16.36
CA ASP A 384 5.66 -5.69 16.35
C ASP A 384 6.19 -5.28 14.98
N VAL A 385 5.52 -5.71 13.90
CA VAL A 385 5.85 -5.33 12.52
C VAL A 385 5.06 -4.10 12.10
N ILE A 386 3.74 -4.11 12.33
CA ILE A 386 2.82 -3.03 11.97
C ILE A 386 2.57 -2.17 13.22
N THR A 387 3.61 -1.40 13.60
CA THR A 387 3.60 -0.55 14.79
C THR A 387 2.55 0.57 14.68
N GLY A 388 2.26 1.25 15.79
CA GLY A 388 1.40 2.44 15.80
C GLY A 388 1.92 3.54 14.87
N THR A 389 3.24 3.73 14.81
CA THR A 389 3.92 4.69 13.94
C THR A 389 3.72 4.36 12.47
N ILE A 390 3.89 3.10 12.08
CA ILE A 390 3.65 2.65 10.71
C ILE A 390 2.19 2.90 10.32
N LYS A 391 1.23 2.54 11.18
CA LYS A 391 -0.20 2.79 10.90
C LYS A 391 -0.52 4.27 10.74
N ALA A 392 0.02 5.12 11.60
CA ALA A 392 -0.23 6.56 11.55
C ALA A 392 0.23 7.19 10.21
N ASN A 393 1.26 6.62 9.60
CA ASN A 393 1.90 7.14 8.40
C ASN A 393 1.44 6.45 7.10
N PHE A 394 0.79 5.29 7.18
CA PHE A 394 0.20 4.57 6.04
C PHE A 394 -1.33 4.55 6.14
N PRO A 395 -2.02 5.62 5.71
CA PRO A 395 -3.48 5.70 5.77
C PRO A 395 -4.16 4.79 4.72
N THR A 396 -3.45 4.46 3.64
CA THR A 396 -3.94 3.55 2.62
C THR A 396 -3.41 2.15 2.90
N ARG A 397 -4.30 1.17 3.03
CA ARG A 397 -3.92 -0.20 3.37
C ARG A 397 -4.69 -1.21 2.54
N ILE A 398 -4.04 -2.33 2.24
CA ILE A 398 -4.64 -3.50 1.63
C ILE A 398 -4.40 -4.68 2.56
N SER A 399 -5.47 -5.37 2.95
CA SER A 399 -5.38 -6.67 3.60
C SER A 399 -5.90 -7.74 2.65
N PHE A 400 -5.04 -8.69 2.32
CA PHE A 400 -5.48 -9.99 1.82
C PHE A 400 -5.98 -10.85 2.98
N GLN A 401 -6.36 -12.08 2.69
CA GLN A 401 -6.78 -13.05 3.69
C GLN A 401 -5.72 -13.18 4.79
N VAL A 402 -6.21 -13.17 6.03
CA VAL A 402 -5.41 -13.39 7.26
C VAL A 402 -6.05 -14.49 8.09
N THR A 403 -5.30 -15.06 9.03
CA THR A 403 -5.76 -16.18 9.85
C THR A 403 -6.70 -15.79 10.97
N SER A 404 -6.61 -14.55 11.50
CA SER A 404 -7.38 -14.16 12.68
C SER A 404 -7.98 -12.76 12.62
N LYS A 405 -9.05 -12.57 13.41
CA LYS A 405 -9.69 -11.26 13.67
C LYS A 405 -8.71 -10.23 14.26
N ILE A 406 -7.68 -10.71 14.97
CA ILE A 406 -6.64 -9.86 15.58
C ILE A 406 -5.76 -9.29 14.46
N ASP A 407 -5.32 -10.14 13.53
CA ASP A 407 -4.49 -9.73 12.40
C ASP A 407 -5.22 -8.74 11.50
N SER A 408 -6.51 -8.99 11.21
CA SER A 408 -7.35 -8.05 10.46
C SER A 408 -7.38 -6.67 11.14
N ARG A 409 -7.58 -6.64 12.47
CA ARG A 409 -7.57 -5.39 13.24
C ARG A 409 -6.19 -4.73 13.27
N THR A 410 -5.11 -5.52 13.29
CA THR A 410 -3.75 -4.98 13.24
C THR A 410 -3.53 -4.20 11.93
N ILE A 411 -4.03 -4.70 10.80
CA ILE A 411 -3.85 -4.05 9.49
C ILE A 411 -4.87 -2.92 9.29
N LEU A 412 -6.16 -3.25 9.33
CA LEU A 412 -7.24 -2.36 8.90
C LEU A 412 -7.82 -1.51 10.04
N GLY A 413 -7.58 -1.88 11.30
CA GLY A 413 -8.27 -1.33 12.47
C GLY A 413 -9.62 -1.99 12.76
N GLU A 414 -10.12 -2.81 11.83
CA GLU A 414 -11.41 -3.50 11.90
C GLU A 414 -11.27 -4.98 11.53
N MET A 415 -12.27 -5.79 11.90
CA MET A 415 -12.36 -7.21 11.55
C MET A 415 -12.92 -7.37 10.13
N GLY A 416 -12.70 -8.54 9.50
CA GLY A 416 -13.31 -8.92 8.23
C GLY A 416 -12.31 -9.44 7.19
N ALA A 417 -11.01 -9.18 7.33
CA ALA A 417 -10.00 -9.74 6.43
C ALA A 417 -9.82 -11.26 6.62
N GLU A 418 -10.13 -11.78 7.81
CA GLU A 418 -10.16 -13.22 8.09
C GLU A 418 -11.27 -13.97 7.34
N GLN A 419 -12.28 -13.24 6.85
CA GLN A 419 -13.41 -13.79 6.11
C GLN A 419 -13.18 -13.82 4.60
N LEU A 420 -12.06 -13.27 4.13
CA LEU A 420 -11.68 -13.28 2.71
C LEU A 420 -11.39 -14.70 2.23
N LEU A 421 -11.40 -14.87 0.90
CA LEU A 421 -11.36 -16.18 0.25
C LEU A 421 -9.97 -16.66 -0.15
N GLY A 422 -8.94 -15.83 0.08
CA GLY A 422 -7.60 -16.03 -0.47
C GLY A 422 -7.54 -15.74 -1.97
N GLN A 423 -6.50 -16.22 -2.64
CA GLN A 423 -6.35 -16.12 -4.11
C GLN A 423 -6.57 -14.72 -4.70
N GLY A 424 -6.10 -13.67 -4.02
CA GLY A 424 -6.20 -12.28 -4.49
C GLY A 424 -7.44 -11.53 -4.01
N ASP A 425 -8.33 -12.17 -3.24
CA ASP A 425 -9.43 -11.48 -2.57
C ASP A 425 -8.91 -10.60 -1.43
N MET A 426 -9.26 -9.30 -1.45
CA MET A 426 -8.70 -8.31 -0.54
C MET A 426 -9.69 -7.25 -0.08
N LEU A 427 -9.39 -6.65 1.08
CA LEU A 427 -10.01 -5.44 1.58
C LEU A 427 -9.06 -4.26 1.33
N TYR A 428 -9.52 -3.32 0.50
CA TYR A 428 -8.83 -2.07 0.21
C TYR A 428 -9.40 -0.94 1.07
N MET A 429 -8.56 -0.37 1.94
CA MET A 429 -8.90 0.79 2.76
C MET A 429 -8.27 2.05 2.18
N ALA A 430 -9.11 2.94 1.68
CA ALA A 430 -8.70 4.25 1.16
C ALA A 430 -8.79 5.32 2.26
N GLY A 431 -7.67 6.02 2.52
CA GLY A 431 -7.64 7.20 3.40
C GLY A 431 -8.04 6.92 4.85
N GLY A 432 -7.82 5.71 5.35
CA GLY A 432 -8.04 5.34 6.75
C GLY A 432 -9.48 5.15 7.21
N ALA A 433 -10.45 5.12 6.28
CA ALA A 433 -11.87 4.97 6.66
C ALA A 433 -12.65 4.04 5.73
N LYS A 434 -12.66 4.30 4.42
CA LYS A 434 -13.52 3.56 3.51
C LYS A 434 -12.89 2.23 3.11
N ILE A 435 -13.42 1.13 3.64
CA ILE A 435 -13.05 -0.23 3.24
C ILE A 435 -13.96 -0.68 2.09
N THR A 436 -13.35 -1.19 1.03
CA THR A 436 -14.04 -1.78 -0.13
C THR A 436 -13.41 -3.13 -0.43
N ARG A 437 -14.22 -4.17 -0.66
CA ARG A 437 -13.72 -5.47 -1.11
C ARG A 437 -13.39 -5.42 -2.60
N VAL A 438 -12.22 -5.95 -2.95
CA VAL A 438 -11.69 -5.98 -4.31
C VAL A 438 -11.14 -7.37 -4.57
N HIS A 439 -11.41 -7.90 -5.75
CA HIS A 439 -10.87 -9.16 -6.24
C HIS A 439 -9.68 -8.83 -7.15
N GLY A 440 -8.49 -9.11 -6.66
CA GLY A 440 -7.23 -8.79 -7.31
C GLY A 440 -7.08 -9.49 -8.66
N PRO A 441 -6.43 -8.85 -9.64
CA PRO A 441 -6.11 -9.50 -10.89
C PRO A 441 -5.04 -10.57 -10.66
N PHE A 442 -5.09 -11.60 -11.49
CA PHE A 442 -4.11 -12.65 -11.59
C PHE A 442 -3.16 -12.34 -12.75
N VAL A 443 -1.89 -12.61 -12.51
CA VAL A 443 -0.82 -12.71 -13.50
C VAL A 443 0.02 -13.92 -13.13
N SER A 444 0.41 -14.74 -14.10
CA SER A 444 1.32 -15.86 -13.87
C SER A 444 2.78 -15.41 -13.86
N ASP A 445 3.67 -16.25 -13.33
CA ASP A 445 5.10 -15.95 -13.30
C ASP A 445 5.67 -15.91 -14.73
N GLU A 446 5.16 -16.75 -15.65
CA GLU A 446 5.55 -16.73 -17.06
C GLU A 446 5.20 -15.39 -17.73
N GLU A 447 4.00 -14.86 -17.46
CA GLU A 447 3.59 -13.53 -17.96
C GLU A 447 4.52 -12.42 -17.43
N VAL A 448 4.93 -12.50 -16.16
CA VAL A 448 5.88 -11.55 -15.56
C VAL A 448 7.24 -11.64 -16.25
N GLU A 449 7.76 -12.85 -16.43
CA GLU A 449 9.05 -13.09 -17.09
C GLU A 449 9.06 -12.60 -18.54
N GLU A 450 8.01 -12.88 -19.32
CA GLU A 450 7.89 -12.40 -20.70
C GLU A 450 7.92 -10.88 -20.80
N VAL A 451 7.18 -10.19 -19.92
CA VAL A 451 7.18 -8.72 -19.86
C VAL A 451 8.54 -8.17 -19.45
N VAL A 452 9.16 -8.76 -18.44
CA VAL A 452 10.49 -8.35 -17.98
C VAL A 452 11.54 -8.55 -19.07
N ASN A 453 11.54 -9.69 -19.76
CA ASN A 453 12.45 -9.98 -20.85
C ASN A 453 12.29 -9.00 -22.02
N HIS A 454 11.04 -8.64 -22.34
CA HIS A 454 10.76 -7.57 -23.30
C HIS A 454 11.37 -6.24 -22.87
N LEU A 455 11.18 -5.83 -21.61
CA LEU A 455 11.75 -4.57 -21.09
C LEU A 455 13.28 -4.56 -21.09
N LYS A 456 13.91 -5.68 -20.74
CA LYS A 456 15.38 -5.85 -20.77
C LYS A 456 15.97 -5.72 -22.17
N SER A 457 15.19 -6.00 -23.22
CA SER A 457 15.64 -5.88 -24.61
C SER A 457 15.95 -4.44 -25.04
N PHE A 458 15.41 -3.43 -24.32
CA PHE A 458 15.62 -2.01 -24.63
C PHE A 458 16.88 -1.40 -23.98
N GLY A 459 17.62 -2.17 -23.16
CA GLY A 459 18.89 -1.73 -22.60
C GLY A 459 19.08 -2.09 -21.13
N THR A 460 20.30 -1.90 -20.65
CA THR A 460 20.66 -2.08 -19.24
C THR A 460 20.23 -0.87 -18.42
N PRO A 461 19.77 -1.06 -17.16
CA PRO A 461 19.47 0.04 -16.27
C PRO A 461 20.72 0.86 -15.95
N GLU A 462 20.51 2.17 -15.86
CA GLU A 462 21.49 3.09 -15.30
C GLU A 462 21.36 3.08 -13.78
N TYR A 463 22.18 2.25 -13.14
CA TYR A 463 22.23 2.13 -11.68
C TYR A 463 22.97 3.30 -11.04
N VAL A 464 22.44 3.76 -9.92
CA VAL A 464 23.03 4.77 -9.06
C VAL A 464 23.70 4.05 -7.89
N SER A 465 25.03 3.93 -7.92
CA SER A 465 25.80 3.15 -6.92
C SER A 465 25.58 3.64 -5.49
N SER A 466 25.41 4.95 -5.28
CA SER A 466 25.15 5.55 -3.96
C SER A 466 23.86 5.04 -3.29
N VAL A 467 22.94 4.42 -4.03
CA VAL A 467 21.74 3.77 -3.45
C VAL A 467 22.14 2.59 -2.55
N LEU A 468 23.17 1.84 -2.93
CA LEU A 468 23.62 0.65 -2.18
C LEU A 468 24.83 0.94 -1.28
N ASP A 469 25.73 1.80 -1.73
CA ASP A 469 26.94 2.15 -0.99
C ASP A 469 26.65 3.18 0.11
N GLY A 470 25.55 3.92 -0.04
CA GLY A 470 25.12 4.96 0.88
C GLY A 470 25.66 6.34 0.52
N PRO A 471 25.13 7.38 1.16
CA PRO A 471 25.68 8.73 1.08
C PRO A 471 27.07 8.77 1.74
N ASP A 472 27.91 9.73 1.34
CA ASP A 472 29.22 9.98 1.96
C ASP A 472 29.11 10.15 3.48
N ASP A 473 30.16 9.84 4.25
CA ASP A 473 30.14 9.80 5.72
C ASP A 473 29.56 11.09 6.36
N ASP A 474 29.91 12.27 5.81
CA ASP A 474 29.36 13.56 6.28
C ASP A 474 27.84 13.65 6.03
N ALA A 475 27.37 13.29 4.83
CA ALA A 475 25.95 13.30 4.49
C ALA A 475 25.16 12.20 5.22
N SER A 476 25.79 11.06 5.52
CA SER A 476 25.23 10.00 6.35
C SER A 476 24.98 10.49 7.78
N SER A 477 25.92 11.23 8.35
CA SER A 477 25.78 11.82 9.69
C SER A 477 24.64 12.85 9.76
N ASP A 478 24.49 13.68 8.72
CA ASP A 478 23.38 14.62 8.59
C ASP A 478 22.03 13.91 8.51
N ILE A 479 21.95 12.84 7.71
CA ILE A 479 20.72 12.02 7.60
C ILE A 479 20.40 11.37 8.94
N ASP A 480 21.39 10.84 9.66
CA ASP A 480 21.18 10.25 10.98
C ASP A 480 20.71 11.29 12.00
N ALA A 481 21.18 12.54 11.93
CA ALA A 481 20.66 13.64 12.72
C ALA A 481 19.18 13.96 12.36
N VAL A 482 18.86 14.03 11.06
CA VAL A 482 17.48 14.25 10.55
C VAL A 482 16.52 13.15 10.99
N LEU A 483 17.00 11.90 11.01
CA LEU A 483 16.23 10.73 11.44
C LEU A 483 16.15 10.58 12.96
N GLY A 484 16.84 11.44 13.73
CA GLY A 484 16.92 11.32 15.19
C GLY A 484 17.67 10.06 15.64
N LEU A 485 18.51 9.50 14.76
CA LEU A 485 19.39 8.36 15.04
C LEU A 485 20.73 8.83 15.62
N GLY A 486 21.17 10.06 15.28
CA GLY A 486 22.45 10.67 15.68
C GLY A 486 22.55 11.16 17.12
N GLY A 487 21.83 10.55 18.07
CA GLY A 487 21.83 11.01 19.47
C GLY A 487 21.57 9.93 20.52
N ASN A 488 21.70 8.66 20.17
CA ASN A 488 21.36 7.56 21.09
C ASN A 488 22.56 6.74 21.59
N THR A 489 23.76 6.95 21.04
CA THR A 489 25.01 6.48 21.65
C THR A 489 25.26 7.25 22.94
N ASP A 490 25.19 8.59 22.95
CA ASP A 490 25.44 9.36 24.19
C ASP A 490 24.45 9.02 25.33
N GLY A 491 23.20 8.67 25.03
CA GLY A 491 22.21 8.33 26.07
C GLY A 491 22.31 6.89 26.59
N GLU A 492 22.57 5.91 25.72
CA GLU A 492 22.74 4.51 26.12
C GLU A 492 24.15 4.23 26.63
N ASP A 493 25.19 4.86 26.06
CA ASP A 493 26.55 4.84 26.59
C ASP A 493 26.62 5.60 27.90
N ALA A 494 25.97 6.76 28.07
CA ALA A 494 25.91 7.39 29.39
C ALA A 494 25.14 6.56 30.42
N LEU A 495 24.07 5.85 30.02
CA LEU A 495 23.36 4.93 30.90
C LEU A 495 24.21 3.69 31.25
N TYR A 496 24.98 3.19 30.29
CA TYR A 496 25.92 2.09 30.47
C TYR A 496 27.06 2.53 31.40
N ASP A 497 27.69 3.67 31.15
CA ASP A 497 28.74 4.25 31.98
C ASP A 497 28.25 4.53 33.41
N GLN A 498 27.02 5.05 33.55
CA GLN A 498 26.38 5.21 34.86
C GLN A 498 26.15 3.86 35.55
N ALA A 499 25.69 2.85 34.81
CA ALA A 499 25.49 1.51 35.34
C ALA A 499 26.83 0.89 35.79
N VAL A 500 27.88 1.02 34.97
CA VAL A 500 29.25 0.55 35.27
C VAL A 500 29.79 1.26 36.51
N ALA A 501 29.65 2.58 36.60
CA ALA A 501 30.09 3.36 37.76
C ALA A 501 29.37 2.93 39.04
N ILE A 502 28.06 2.64 38.99
CA ILE A 502 27.28 2.14 40.13
C ILE A 502 27.74 0.73 40.52
N VAL A 503 27.99 -0.15 39.54
CA VAL A 503 28.46 -1.52 39.80
C VAL A 503 29.84 -1.52 40.44
N ILE A 504 30.77 -0.73 39.93
CA ILE A 504 32.13 -0.59 40.48
C ILE A 504 32.07 -0.01 41.90
N LYS A 505 31.28 1.06 42.11
CA LYS A 505 31.15 1.74 43.41
C LYS A 505 30.45 0.89 44.48
N ASP A 506 29.31 0.30 44.16
CA ASP A 506 28.48 -0.42 45.14
C ASP A 506 28.86 -1.90 45.26
N ARG A 507 29.78 -2.38 44.40
CA ARG A 507 30.25 -3.77 44.27
C ARG A 507 29.11 -4.80 44.20
N LYS A 508 27.99 -4.43 43.56
CA LYS A 508 26.79 -5.27 43.39
C LYS A 508 26.30 -5.22 41.96
N CYS A 509 26.30 -6.37 41.29
CA CYS A 509 25.73 -6.52 39.95
C CYS A 509 24.61 -7.57 39.95
N SER A 510 23.36 -7.12 39.80
CA SER A 510 22.20 -7.97 39.47
C SER A 510 21.17 -7.15 38.71
N THR A 511 20.38 -7.79 37.85
CA THR A 511 19.37 -7.13 37.00
C THR A 511 18.41 -6.27 37.82
N SER A 512 17.84 -6.83 38.89
CA SER A 512 16.94 -6.12 39.82
C SER A 512 17.61 -4.99 40.61
N TYR A 513 18.94 -5.00 40.78
CA TYR A 513 19.68 -3.92 41.44
C TYR A 513 19.86 -2.72 40.53
N ILE A 514 20.30 -2.95 39.30
CA ILE A 514 20.47 -1.92 38.27
C ILE A 514 19.14 -1.30 37.90
N GLN A 515 18.09 -2.14 37.78
CA GLN A 515 16.72 -1.69 37.57
C GLN A 515 16.27 -0.64 38.60
N ARG A 516 16.50 -0.88 39.89
CA ARG A 516 16.10 0.04 40.97
C ARG A 516 16.99 1.28 41.03
N LYS A 517 18.30 1.14 40.79
CA LYS A 517 19.26 2.24 40.90
C LYS A 517 19.13 3.25 39.76
N LEU A 518 18.83 2.78 38.56
CA LEU A 518 18.68 3.63 37.36
C LEU A 518 17.21 3.91 37.00
N ALA A 519 16.26 3.42 37.81
CA ALA A 519 14.81 3.56 37.57
C ALA A 519 14.38 3.15 36.14
N ILE A 520 14.99 2.09 35.61
CA ILE A 520 14.75 1.59 34.24
C ILE A 520 13.91 0.31 34.24
N GLY A 521 13.36 -0.08 33.09
CA GLY A 521 12.61 -1.34 32.94
C GLY A 521 13.50 -2.60 33.03
N TYR A 522 12.92 -3.75 33.39
CA TYR A 522 13.64 -5.01 33.61
C TYR A 522 14.47 -5.45 32.40
N ASN A 523 13.89 -5.43 31.19
CA ASN A 523 14.59 -5.83 29.96
C ASN A 523 15.79 -4.94 29.65
N LYS A 524 15.70 -3.64 29.97
CA LYS A 524 16.80 -2.68 29.78
C LYS A 524 17.91 -2.93 30.80
N ALA A 525 17.57 -3.21 32.05
CA ALA A 525 18.54 -3.58 33.08
C ALA A 525 19.22 -4.93 32.80
N ALA A 526 18.51 -5.91 32.23
CA ALA A 526 19.07 -7.19 31.82
C ALA A 526 20.12 -7.01 30.72
N ARG A 527 19.79 -6.25 29.66
CA ARG A 527 20.70 -5.96 28.55
C ARG A 527 21.99 -5.26 29.02
N LEU A 528 21.90 -4.29 29.94
CA LEU A 528 23.09 -3.62 30.49
C LEU A 528 23.99 -4.59 31.27
N VAL A 529 23.40 -5.53 32.01
CA VAL A 529 24.15 -6.53 32.79
C VAL A 529 24.79 -7.60 31.89
N GLU A 530 24.13 -7.98 30.80
CA GLU A 530 24.70 -8.85 29.74
C GLU A 530 25.86 -8.16 29.03
N GLN A 531 25.70 -6.88 28.66
CA GLN A 531 26.77 -6.08 28.05
C GLN A 531 27.99 -5.93 28.98
N MET A 532 27.79 -5.84 30.30
CA MET A 532 28.88 -5.86 31.29
C MET A 532 29.59 -7.24 31.39
N GLU A 533 28.89 -8.33 31.11
CA GLU A 533 29.49 -9.68 31.06
C GLU A 533 30.29 -9.86 29.77
N ASP A 534 29.73 -9.47 28.62
CA ASP A 534 30.39 -9.55 27.32
C ASP A 534 31.65 -8.68 27.25
N SER A 535 31.64 -7.53 27.91
CA SER A 535 32.80 -6.64 28.04
C SER A 535 33.84 -7.11 29.08
N GLY A 536 33.58 -8.21 29.80
CA GLY A 536 34.49 -8.75 30.81
C GLY A 536 34.55 -7.94 32.11
N LEU A 537 33.58 -7.05 32.36
CA LEU A 537 33.49 -6.26 33.59
C LEU A 537 32.94 -7.10 34.77
N VAL A 538 32.05 -8.05 34.46
CA VAL A 538 31.47 -8.99 35.44
C VAL A 538 31.53 -10.44 34.94
N SER A 539 31.55 -11.40 35.87
CA SER A 539 31.52 -12.82 35.56
C SER A 539 30.14 -13.27 35.07
N ALA A 540 30.11 -14.47 34.48
CA ALA A 540 28.87 -15.21 34.30
C ALA A 540 28.12 -15.39 35.62
N ALA A 541 26.79 -15.51 35.52
CA ALA A 541 25.93 -15.72 36.68
C ALA A 541 26.20 -17.09 37.30
N ASN A 542 26.39 -17.12 38.63
CA ASN A 542 26.44 -18.39 39.36
C ASN A 542 25.04 -19.00 39.54
N HIS A 543 24.96 -20.19 40.15
CA HIS A 543 23.69 -20.91 40.39
C HIS A 543 22.62 -20.14 41.21
N VAL A 544 22.98 -19.00 41.81
CA VAL A 544 22.07 -18.13 42.60
C VAL A 544 21.85 -16.77 41.90
N GLY A 545 22.32 -16.62 40.65
CA GLY A 545 22.16 -15.41 39.85
C GLY A 545 23.09 -14.25 40.26
N LYS A 546 24.09 -14.49 41.12
CA LYS A 546 25.09 -13.48 41.48
C LYS A 546 26.25 -13.50 40.48
N ARG A 547 26.74 -12.31 40.15
CA ARG A 547 27.89 -12.08 39.25
C ARG A 547 29.01 -11.42 40.04
N GLU A 548 30.24 -11.90 39.84
CA GLU A 548 31.45 -11.31 40.43
C GLU A 548 31.96 -10.16 39.56
N ILE A 549 32.54 -9.12 40.16
CA ILE A 549 33.06 -7.96 39.43
C ILE A 549 34.56 -8.17 39.22
N LEU A 550 34.98 -8.22 37.96
CA LEU A 550 36.32 -8.61 37.53
C LEU A 550 37.33 -7.46 37.52
N VAL A 551 36.86 -6.23 37.74
CA VAL A 551 37.70 -5.03 37.81
C VAL A 551 38.37 -4.91 39.19
N PRO A 552 39.70 -4.68 39.25
CA PRO A 552 40.44 -4.48 40.51
C PRO A 552 39.98 -3.21 41.25
N GLU A 553 40.09 -3.24 42.58
CA GLU A 553 39.68 -2.15 43.45
C GLU A 553 40.58 -0.93 43.22
N GLN A 554 40.01 0.20 42.79
CA GLN A 554 40.73 1.47 42.76
C GLN A 554 40.86 1.96 44.21
N ALA A 555 42.10 2.04 44.70
CA ALA A 555 42.45 2.49 46.05
C ALA A 555 42.07 3.95 46.32
#